data_AF-A0A0D0A3C5-F1
#
_entry.id   AF-A0A0D0A3C5-F1
#
_cell.length_a   1.000
_cell.length_b   1.000
_cell.length_c   1.000
_cell.angle_alpha   90.00
_cell.angle_beta   90.00
_cell.angle_gamma   90.00
#
_symmetry.space_group_name_H-M   'P 1'
#
loop_
_entity.id
_entity.type
_entity.pdbx_description
1 polymer ?
#
loop_
_entity_poly.entity_id
_entity_poly.type
_entity_poly.pdbx_seq_one_letter_code
_entity_poly.pdbx_strand_id
1 'polypeptide(L)'
;MRALLLRTDAGHGHLARYRRTQNKSDLDQSINDFECALVICPMDHPCRPAALFNLATAKFVSCQATETYPDLEISISVFQDALDLRPVGHPDRPVTQLHLAIAMLSRFAKRGFQRDVDAAEELLSEVLDVCHANSHIHRAALLAIET
;
A
#
# COMPACT_ATOMS: atom_id res chain seq x y z
N MET A 1 6.01 15.54 15.87
CA MET A 1 4.68 15.57 15.23
C MET A 1 4.57 16.49 14.01
N ARG A 2 4.85 17.81 14.11
CA ARG A 2 4.73 18.75 12.96
C ARG A 2 5.56 18.35 11.73
N ALA A 3 6.79 17.89 11.92
CA ALA A 3 7.65 17.45 10.81
C ALA A 3 7.14 16.16 10.12
N LEU A 4 6.53 15.24 10.88
CA LEU A 4 5.92 14.02 10.35
C LEU A 4 4.74 14.33 9.41
N LEU A 5 3.82 15.19 9.87
CA LEU A 5 2.68 15.63 9.08
C LEU A 5 3.14 16.36 7.81
N LEU A 6 4.08 17.30 7.94
CA LEU A 6 4.62 18.03 6.78
C LEU A 6 5.19 17.09 5.71
N ARG A 7 5.96 16.06 6.12
CA ARG A 7 6.51 15.08 5.18
C ARG A 7 5.43 14.19 4.57
N THR A 8 4.45 13.78 5.37
CA THR A 8 3.31 12.99 4.88
C THR A 8 2.52 13.76 3.83
N ASP A 9 2.17 15.01 4.13
CA ASP A 9 1.40 15.88 3.22
C ASP A 9 2.18 16.19 1.94
N ALA A 10 3.49 16.45 2.05
CA ALA A 10 4.36 16.63 0.90
C ALA A 10 4.40 15.37 0.03
N GLY A 11 4.55 14.19 0.64
CA GLY A 11 4.52 12.90 -0.04
C GLY A 11 3.23 12.67 -0.82
N HIS A 12 2.06 12.96 -0.22
CA HIS A 12 0.77 12.88 -0.90
C HIS A 12 0.64 13.90 -2.03
N GLY A 13 1.09 15.14 -1.81
CA GLY A 13 1.09 16.19 -2.84
C GLY A 13 1.91 15.81 -4.06
N HIS A 14 3.11 15.26 -3.85
CA HIS A 14 3.99 14.73 -4.88
C HIS A 14 3.36 13.57 -5.65
N LEU A 15 2.79 12.59 -4.94
CA LEU A 15 2.10 11.46 -5.58
C LEU A 15 0.90 11.92 -6.43
N ALA A 16 0.14 12.89 -5.94
CA ALA A 16 -1.00 13.46 -6.67
C ALA A 16 -0.57 14.26 -7.90
N ARG A 17 0.58 14.94 -7.89
CA ARG A 17 1.16 15.54 -9.09
C ARG A 17 1.58 14.46 -10.09
N TYR A 18 2.33 13.46 -9.64
CA TYR A 18 2.74 12.33 -10.49
C TYR A 18 1.55 11.69 -11.20
N ARG A 19 0.45 11.37 -10.49
CA ARG A 19 -0.75 10.77 -11.08
C ARG A 19 -1.35 11.61 -12.22
N ARG A 20 -1.19 12.94 -12.17
CA ARG A 20 -1.70 13.88 -13.20
C ARG A 20 -0.71 14.11 -14.34
N THR A 21 0.58 14.17 -14.05
CA THR A 21 1.61 14.62 -15.00
C THR A 21 2.45 13.47 -15.57
N GLN A 22 2.43 12.31 -14.91
CA GLN A 22 3.34 11.19 -15.14
C GLN A 22 4.83 11.57 -15.03
N ASN A 23 5.15 12.68 -14.36
CA ASN A 23 6.52 13.11 -14.14
C ASN A 23 7.19 12.26 -13.06
N LYS A 24 8.14 11.40 -13.45
CA LYS A 24 8.83 10.49 -12.52
C LYS A 24 9.51 11.18 -11.35
N SER A 25 10.01 12.42 -11.54
CA SER A 25 10.61 13.18 -10.44
C SER A 25 9.62 13.49 -9.32
N ASP A 26 8.33 13.64 -9.63
CA ASP A 26 7.29 13.80 -8.60
C ASP A 26 7.09 12.49 -7.81
N LEU A 27 7.22 11.33 -8.46
CA LEU A 27 7.11 10.03 -7.78
C LEU A 27 8.31 9.75 -6.87
N ASP A 28 9.52 10.02 -7.36
CA ASP A 28 10.75 9.87 -6.59
C ASP A 28 10.72 10.77 -5.33
N GLN A 29 10.25 12.01 -5.50
CA GLN A 29 10.10 12.93 -4.38
C GLN A 29 9.03 12.47 -3.37
N SER A 30 7.93 11.87 -3.84
CA SER A 30 6.91 11.28 -2.97
C SER A 30 7.47 10.15 -2.11
N ILE A 31 8.24 9.24 -2.71
CA ILE A 31 8.90 8.14 -2.00
C ILE A 31 9.85 8.69 -0.95
N ASN A 32 10.72 9.64 -1.32
CA ASN A 32 11.66 10.27 -0.38
C ASN A 32 10.95 10.96 0.79
N ASP A 33 9.84 11.63 0.55
CA ASP A 33 9.07 12.27 1.63
C ASP A 33 8.42 11.24 2.57
N PHE A 34 7.89 10.13 2.05
CA PHE A 34 7.36 9.05 2.90
C PHE A 34 8.46 8.28 3.64
N GLU A 35 9.63 8.08 3.05
CA GLU A 35 10.80 7.51 3.74
C GLU A 35 11.24 8.43 4.89
N CYS A 36 11.31 9.75 4.65
CA CYS A 36 11.58 10.73 5.71
C CYS A 36 10.50 10.71 6.80
N ALA A 37 9.22 10.63 6.42
CA ALA A 37 8.12 10.52 7.38
C ALA A 37 8.29 9.27 8.27
N LEU A 38 8.65 8.14 7.67
CA LEU A 38 8.89 6.90 8.38
C LEU A 38 10.11 6.99 9.32
N VAL A 39 11.20 7.63 8.91
CA VAL A 39 12.37 7.87 9.79
C VAL A 39 12.00 8.73 11.00
N ILE A 40 11.14 9.73 10.82
CA ILE A 40 10.70 10.64 11.89
C ILE A 40 9.69 9.97 12.83
N CYS A 41 8.92 8.98 12.36
CA CYS A 41 7.85 8.32 13.10
C CYS A 41 8.41 7.18 13.98
N PRO A 42 8.37 7.27 15.33
CA PRO A 42 8.82 6.20 16.21
C PRO A 42 8.09 4.86 15.96
N MET A 43 8.73 3.75 16.30
CA MET A 43 8.18 2.41 16.06
C MET A 43 6.87 2.13 16.81
N ASP A 44 6.73 2.69 18.01
CA ASP A 44 5.57 2.57 18.90
C ASP A 44 4.50 3.66 18.65
N HIS A 45 4.72 4.53 17.68
CA HIS A 45 3.83 5.65 17.42
C HIS A 45 2.55 5.19 16.69
N PRO A 46 1.34 5.68 17.08
CA PRO A 46 0.08 5.25 16.47
C PRO A 46 -0.02 5.47 14.94
N CYS A 47 0.69 6.47 14.40
CA CYS A 47 0.73 6.73 12.95
C CYS A 47 1.74 5.86 12.18
N ARG A 48 2.53 5.00 12.85
CA ARG A 48 3.50 4.11 12.20
C ARG A 48 2.89 3.24 11.10
N PRO A 49 1.77 2.52 11.31
CA PRO A 49 1.12 1.75 10.25
C PRO A 49 0.70 2.60 9.04
N ALA A 50 0.24 3.84 9.27
CA ALA A 50 -0.12 4.75 8.19
C ALA A 50 1.09 5.23 7.39
N ALA A 51 2.22 5.51 8.06
CA ALA A 51 3.47 5.88 7.40
C ALA A 51 4.02 4.74 6.52
N LEU A 52 3.99 3.50 7.03
CA LEU A 52 4.35 2.29 6.27
C LEU A 52 3.44 2.11 5.06
N PHE A 53 2.12 2.17 5.25
CA PHE A 53 1.15 2.05 4.17
C PHE A 53 1.37 3.07 3.04
N ASN A 54 1.66 4.33 3.39
CA ASN A 54 1.93 5.38 2.40
C ASN A 54 3.22 5.08 1.60
N LEU A 55 4.29 4.66 2.27
CA LEU A 55 5.54 4.29 1.62
C LEU A 55 5.35 3.08 0.68
N ALA A 56 4.69 2.03 1.16
CA ALA A 56 4.39 0.84 0.38
C ALA A 56 3.59 1.18 -0.88
N THR A 57 2.59 2.07 -0.76
CA THR A 57 1.79 2.55 -1.88
C THR A 57 2.63 3.31 -2.91
N ALA A 58 3.50 4.22 -2.48
CA ALA A 58 4.36 4.97 -3.41
C ALA A 58 5.35 4.06 -4.15
N LYS A 59 5.94 3.08 -3.46
CA LYS A 59 6.82 2.07 -4.09
C LYS A 59 6.05 1.14 -5.04
N PHE A 60 4.82 0.77 -4.69
CA PHE A 60 3.96 -0.01 -5.61
C PHE A 60 3.68 0.75 -6.91
N VAL A 61 3.37 2.04 -6.79
CA VAL A 61 3.16 2.92 -7.95
C VAL A 61 4.45 3.06 -8.77
N SER A 62 5.62 3.17 -8.13
CA SER A 62 6.93 3.15 -8.80
C SER A 62 7.12 1.90 -9.64
N CYS A 63 6.92 0.71 -9.05
CA CYS A 63 7.02 -0.55 -9.78
C CYS A 63 6.14 -0.59 -11.02
N GLN A 64 4.90 -0.11 -10.93
CA GLN A 64 3.99 -0.06 -12.07
C GLN A 64 4.47 0.91 -13.16
N ALA A 65 5.09 2.02 -12.77
CA ALA A 65 5.55 3.07 -13.68
C ALA A 65 6.85 2.74 -14.42
N THR A 66 7.73 1.95 -13.80
CA THR A 66 9.07 1.64 -14.31
C THR A 66 9.18 0.21 -14.83
N GLU A 67 8.17 -0.64 -14.57
CA GLU A 67 8.24 -2.09 -14.74
C GLU A 67 9.43 -2.72 -13.96
N THR A 68 9.98 -2.02 -12.96
CA THR A 68 11.10 -2.51 -12.16
C THR A 68 10.62 -3.17 -10.88
N TYR A 69 10.95 -4.44 -10.75
CA TYR A 69 10.45 -5.34 -9.72
C TYR A 69 11.07 -5.27 -8.31
N PRO A 70 12.31 -4.76 -8.08
CA PRO A 70 12.84 -4.66 -6.72
C PRO A 70 11.90 -3.88 -5.78
N ASP A 71 11.22 -2.87 -6.31
CA ASP A 71 10.26 -2.06 -5.55
C ASP A 71 8.97 -2.82 -5.19
N LEU A 72 8.59 -3.87 -5.93
CA LEU A 72 7.39 -4.65 -5.65
C LEU A 72 7.56 -5.55 -4.42
N GLU A 73 8.70 -6.21 -4.29
CA GLU A 73 9.01 -7.04 -3.12
C GLU A 73 9.08 -6.18 -1.85
N ILE A 74 9.73 -5.01 -1.95
CA ILE A 74 9.78 -4.03 -0.87
C ILE A 74 8.37 -3.55 -0.52
N SER A 75 7.55 -3.22 -1.51
CA SER A 75 6.17 -2.77 -1.29
C SER A 75 5.33 -3.83 -0.55
N ILE A 76 5.37 -5.09 -0.99
CA ILE A 76 4.66 -6.20 -0.33
C ILE A 76 5.12 -6.34 1.13
N SER A 77 6.44 -6.33 1.37
CA SER A 77 6.98 -6.41 2.75
C SER A 77 6.50 -5.25 3.62
N VAL A 78 6.53 -4.02 3.11
CA VAL A 78 6.13 -2.83 3.89
C VAL A 78 4.60 -2.79 4.10
N PHE A 79 3.80 -3.30 3.16
CA PHE A 79 2.37 -3.50 3.37
C PHE A 79 2.09 -4.54 4.45
N GLN A 80 2.84 -5.65 4.49
CA GLN A 80 2.75 -6.65 5.54
C GLN A 80 3.07 -6.04 6.91
N ASP A 81 4.17 -5.28 7.03
CA ASP A 81 4.51 -4.58 8.27
C ASP A 81 3.39 -3.63 8.74
N ALA A 82 2.76 -2.92 7.79
CA ALA A 82 1.61 -2.06 8.10
C ALA A 82 0.39 -2.86 8.58
N LEU A 83 0.15 -4.04 8.00
CA LEU A 83 -0.95 -4.93 8.35
C LEU A 83 -0.75 -5.56 9.74
N ASP A 84 0.47 -5.96 10.07
CA ASP A 84 0.83 -6.55 11.37
C ASP A 84 0.62 -5.57 12.53
N LEU A 85 0.82 -4.28 12.26
CA LEU A 85 0.55 -3.19 13.21
C LEU A 85 -0.94 -2.77 13.27
N ARG A 86 -1.81 -3.38 12.45
CA ARG A 86 -3.26 -3.09 12.41
C ARG A 86 -4.04 -4.32 12.90
N PRO A 87 -4.36 -4.41 14.19
CA PRO A 87 -5.05 -5.57 14.74
C PRO A 87 -6.45 -5.77 14.12
N VAL A 88 -7.03 -6.96 14.31
CA VAL A 88 -8.40 -7.26 13.87
C VAL A 88 -9.37 -6.22 14.44
N GLY A 89 -10.24 -5.69 13.57
CA GLY A 89 -11.17 -4.59 13.90
C GLY A 89 -10.63 -3.17 13.72
N HIS A 90 -9.34 -3.00 13.41
CA HIS A 90 -8.79 -1.67 13.09
C HIS A 90 -9.42 -1.13 11.79
N PRO A 91 -9.88 0.15 11.74
CA PRO A 91 -10.62 0.70 10.61
C PRO A 91 -9.87 0.67 9.27
N ASP A 92 -8.54 0.87 9.32
CA ASP A 92 -7.70 0.81 8.12
C ASP A 92 -7.14 -0.59 7.81
N ARG A 93 -7.49 -1.63 8.58
CA ARG A 93 -7.01 -2.99 8.28
C ARG A 93 -7.49 -3.45 6.89
N PRO A 94 -8.78 -3.31 6.51
CA PRO A 94 -9.26 -3.80 5.22
C PRO A 94 -8.61 -3.12 4.01
N VAL A 95 -8.34 -1.81 4.08
CA VAL A 95 -7.65 -1.12 2.98
C VAL A 95 -6.21 -1.61 2.83
N THR A 96 -5.54 -1.96 3.93
CA THR A 96 -4.19 -2.53 3.89
C THR A 96 -4.18 -3.91 3.24
N GLN A 97 -5.13 -4.77 3.64
CA GLN A 97 -5.30 -6.12 3.10
C GLN A 97 -5.55 -6.08 1.60
N LEU A 98 -6.47 -5.21 1.15
CA LEU A 98 -6.76 -5.01 -0.27
C LEU A 98 -5.50 -4.60 -1.06
N HIS A 99 -4.72 -3.64 -0.58
CA HIS A 99 -3.52 -3.18 -1.31
C HIS A 99 -2.40 -4.24 -1.31
N LEU A 100 -2.24 -4.97 -0.20
CA LEU A 100 -1.30 -6.10 -0.12
C LEU A 100 -1.67 -7.20 -1.11
N ALA A 101 -2.95 -7.59 -1.14
CA ALA A 101 -3.48 -8.58 -2.08
C ALA A 101 -3.27 -8.14 -3.53
N ILE A 102 -3.57 -6.88 -3.88
CA ILE A 102 -3.33 -6.35 -5.23
C ILE A 102 -1.83 -6.40 -5.60
N ALA A 103 -0.93 -6.08 -4.66
CA ALA A 103 0.51 -6.16 -4.90
C ALA A 103 0.99 -7.61 -5.10
N MET A 104 0.45 -8.56 -4.33
CA MET A 104 0.69 -10.01 -4.48
C MET A 104 0.18 -10.53 -5.84
N LEU A 105 -1.06 -10.21 -6.22
CA LEU A 105 -1.62 -10.57 -7.54
C LEU A 105 -0.81 -9.97 -8.70
N SER A 106 -0.32 -8.73 -8.53
CA SER A 106 0.57 -8.11 -9.51
C SER A 106 1.89 -8.88 -9.65
N ARG A 107 2.44 -9.38 -8.54
CA ARG A 107 3.66 -10.21 -8.56
C ARG A 107 3.38 -11.57 -9.19
N PHE A 108 2.25 -12.21 -8.88
CA PHE A 108 1.81 -13.44 -9.53
C PHE A 108 1.68 -13.28 -11.04
N ALA A 109 0.95 -12.27 -11.52
CA ALA A 109 0.74 -12.04 -12.95
C ALA A 109 2.06 -11.85 -13.72
N LYS A 110 3.12 -11.38 -13.06
CA LYS A 110 4.43 -11.13 -13.69
C LYS A 110 5.44 -12.26 -13.49
N ARG A 111 5.38 -13.02 -12.39
CA ARG A 111 6.42 -14.00 -12.00
C ARG A 111 5.89 -15.41 -11.74
N GLY A 112 4.58 -15.62 -11.72
CA GLY A 112 3.94 -16.93 -11.53
C GLY A 112 4.11 -17.51 -10.12
N PHE A 113 4.30 -16.67 -9.10
CA PHE A 113 4.42 -17.13 -7.72
C PHE A 113 3.05 -17.56 -7.17
N GLN A 114 2.70 -18.83 -7.34
CA GLN A 114 1.37 -19.35 -7.00
C GLN A 114 0.93 -19.05 -5.56
N ARG A 115 1.85 -19.06 -4.60
CA ARG A 115 1.57 -18.73 -3.19
C ARG A 115 1.00 -17.33 -2.98
N ASP A 116 1.25 -16.41 -3.91
CA ASP A 116 0.70 -15.05 -3.85
C ASP A 116 -0.80 -15.02 -4.12
N VAL A 117 -1.31 -15.95 -4.94
CA VAL A 117 -2.74 -16.06 -5.22
C VAL A 117 -3.47 -16.53 -3.97
N ASP A 118 -3.01 -17.65 -3.39
CA ASP A 118 -3.63 -18.23 -2.19
C ASP A 118 -3.65 -17.20 -1.03
N ALA A 119 -2.54 -16.48 -0.82
CA ALA A 119 -2.47 -15.44 0.21
C ALA A 119 -3.33 -14.21 -0.10
N ALA A 120 -3.41 -13.80 -1.38
CA ALA A 120 -4.27 -12.69 -1.78
C ALA A 120 -5.76 -13.05 -1.61
N GLU A 121 -6.18 -14.26 -1.98
CA GLU A 121 -7.55 -14.74 -1.80
C GLU A 121 -7.98 -14.77 -0.34
N GLU A 122 -7.10 -15.20 0.57
CA GLU A 122 -7.36 -15.17 2.02
C GLU A 122 -7.59 -13.73 2.51
N LEU A 123 -6.69 -12.80 2.14
CA LEU A 123 -6.80 -11.39 2.50
C LEU A 123 -8.07 -10.73 1.94
N LEU A 124 -8.44 -11.04 0.69
CA LEU A 124 -9.63 -10.50 0.05
C LEU A 124 -10.91 -11.08 0.66
N SER A 125 -10.92 -12.35 1.03
CA SER A 125 -12.03 -12.98 1.73
C SER A 125 -12.29 -12.32 3.09
N GLU A 126 -11.24 -12.08 3.88
CA GLU A 126 -11.34 -11.33 5.14
C GLU A 126 -11.94 -9.92 4.93
N VAL A 127 -11.55 -9.23 3.85
CA VAL A 127 -12.10 -7.91 3.52
C VAL A 127 -13.59 -7.98 3.21
N LEU A 128 -14.04 -8.99 2.45
CA LEU A 128 -15.43 -9.18 2.07
C LEU A 128 -16.33 -9.49 3.27
N ASP A 129 -15.82 -10.26 4.23
CA ASP A 129 -16.54 -10.62 5.46
C ASP A 129 -16.76 -9.41 6.39
N VAL A 130 -15.81 -8.47 6.42
CA VAL A 130 -15.84 -7.33 7.36
C VAL A 130 -16.47 -6.08 6.75
N CYS A 131 -16.24 -5.83 5.46
CA CYS A 131 -16.69 -4.60 4.82
C CYS A 131 -18.14 -4.69 4.33
N HIS A 132 -18.92 -3.65 4.59
CA HIS A 132 -20.26 -3.50 4.02
C HIS A 132 -20.23 -3.55 2.48
N ALA A 133 -21.17 -4.26 1.86
CA ALA A 133 -21.20 -4.51 0.40
C ALA A 133 -21.12 -3.23 -0.47
N ASN A 134 -21.71 -2.13 0.01
CA ASN A 134 -21.67 -0.84 -0.68
C ASN A 134 -20.36 -0.05 -0.52
N SER A 135 -19.42 -0.52 0.31
CA SER A 135 -18.11 0.12 0.48
C SER A 135 -17.26 -0.04 -0.78
N HIS A 136 -16.50 1.01 -1.11
CA HIS A 136 -15.54 0.95 -2.20
C HIS A 136 -14.48 -0.15 -1.98
N ILE A 137 -14.10 -0.43 -0.73
CA ILE A 137 -13.14 -1.48 -0.39
C ILE A 137 -13.72 -2.86 -0.71
N HIS A 138 -14.97 -3.13 -0.29
CA HIS A 138 -15.64 -4.40 -0.57
C HIS A 138 -15.76 -4.64 -2.09
N ARG A 139 -16.20 -3.62 -2.84
CA ARG A 139 -16.34 -3.70 -4.29
C ARG A 139 -15.00 -3.93 -5.00
N ALA A 140 -13.94 -3.25 -4.55
CA ALA A 140 -12.61 -3.44 -5.09
C ALA A 140 -12.05 -4.82 -4.77
N ALA A 141 -12.34 -5.36 -3.58
CA ALA A 141 -11.94 -6.71 -3.22
C ALA A 141 -12.63 -7.77 -4.08
N LEU A 142 -13.93 -7.61 -4.32
CA LEU A 142 -14.70 -8.51 -5.20
C LEU A 142 -14.11 -8.52 -6.61
N LEU A 143 -13.80 -7.34 -7.17
CA LEU A 143 -13.17 -7.22 -8.49
C LEU A 143 -11.79 -7.90 -8.53
N ALA A 144 -11.02 -7.87 -7.44
CA ALA A 144 -9.68 -8.47 -7.40
C ALA A 144 -9.70 -10.00 -7.30
N ILE A 145 -10.79 -10.60 -6.80
CA ILE A 145 -10.97 -12.07 -6.80
C ILE A 145 -11.38 -12.57 -8.20
N GLU A 146 -12.13 -11.77 -8.95
CA GLU A 146 -12.67 -12.15 -10.26
C GLU A 146 -11.66 -12.02 -11.42
N THR A 147 -10.46 -11.46 -11.18
CA THR A 147 -9.39 -11.23 -12.17
C THR A 147 -8.30 -12.29 -12.16
#